data_AF-A0A0Q7YPG5-F1
#
_entry.id   AF-A0A0Q7YPG5-F1
#
_cell.length_a   1.000
_cell.length_b   1.000
_cell.length_c   1.000
_cell.angle_alpha   90.00
_cell.angle_beta   90.00
_cell.angle_gamma   90.00
#
_symmetry.space_group_name_H-M   'P 1'
#
loop_
_entity.id
_entity.type
_entity.pdbx_description
1 polymer ?
#
loop_
_entity_poly.entity_id
_entity_poly.type
_entity_poly.pdbx_seq_one_letter_code
_entity_poly.pdbx_strand_id
1 'polypeptide(L)'
;MFRTLTFSLASAVLLASAAPAVARGDRDQDQLRDAAAQGQVVPLGKLIADVRSRPPYRDMTYLGGPQFDQQRMIYALKFMDGSQVVVVYVDARTGRIVGRKP
;
A
#
# COMPACT_ATOMS: atom_id res chain seq x y z
N MET A 1 -24.86 29.55 54.43
CA MET A 1 -26.10 29.25 53.68
C MET A 1 -25.68 28.72 52.33
N PHE A 2 -25.86 27.41 52.13
CA PHE A 2 -25.40 26.67 50.96
C PHE A 2 -26.38 26.87 49.79
N ARG A 3 -25.88 27.15 48.58
CA ARG A 3 -26.68 27.11 47.35
C ARG A 3 -26.05 26.12 46.38
N THR A 4 -26.61 24.92 46.38
CA THR A 4 -26.37 23.86 45.40
C THR A 4 -26.95 24.28 44.05
N LEU A 5 -26.12 24.29 43.00
CA LEU A 5 -26.58 24.26 41.62
C LEU A 5 -26.17 22.92 41.00
N THR A 6 -27.13 22.02 40.93
CA THR A 6 -27.03 20.75 40.20
C THR A 6 -27.22 21.02 38.71
N PHE A 7 -26.12 21.06 37.95
CA PHE A 7 -26.15 21.00 36.48
C PHE A 7 -26.20 19.53 36.05
N SER A 8 -27.36 19.07 35.57
CA SER A 8 -27.47 17.79 34.88
C SER A 8 -26.93 17.93 33.46
N LEU A 9 -25.74 17.38 33.21
CA LEU A 9 -25.16 17.30 31.88
C LEU A 9 -25.57 15.98 31.23
N ALA A 10 -26.56 16.03 30.34
CA ALA A 10 -27.00 14.90 29.54
C ALA A 10 -25.94 14.59 28.47
N SER A 11 -25.15 13.53 28.68
CA SER A 11 -24.23 13.02 27.66
C SER A 11 -25.01 12.25 26.59
N ALA A 12 -25.16 12.88 25.42
CA ALA A 12 -25.67 12.23 24.22
C ALA A 12 -24.62 11.23 23.70
N VAL A 13 -24.98 9.94 23.68
CA VAL A 13 -24.18 8.86 23.10
C VAL A 13 -24.25 8.97 21.58
N LEU A 14 -23.19 9.47 20.96
CA LEU A 14 -22.98 9.38 19.51
C LEU A 14 -22.49 7.96 19.18
N LEU A 15 -23.41 7.11 18.73
CA LEU A 15 -23.09 5.83 18.08
C LEU A 15 -22.45 6.14 16.71
N ALA A 16 -21.13 6.27 16.69
CA ALA A 16 -20.37 6.29 15.45
C ALA A 16 -20.47 4.92 14.79
N SER A 17 -21.27 4.82 13.74
CA SER A 17 -21.32 3.67 12.83
C SER A 17 -19.95 3.53 12.15
N ALA A 18 -19.09 2.68 12.70
CA ALA A 18 -17.84 2.27 12.08
C ALA A 18 -18.16 1.41 10.85
N ALA A 19 -18.33 2.03 9.68
CA ALA A 19 -18.33 1.30 8.42
C ALA A 19 -16.93 0.69 8.23
N PRO A 20 -16.81 -0.63 7.94
CA PRO A 20 -15.51 -1.22 7.69
C PRO A 20 -14.93 -0.59 6.43
N ALA A 21 -13.86 0.18 6.58
CA ALA A 21 -13.05 0.65 5.48
C ALA A 21 -12.36 -0.57 4.86
N VAL A 22 -13.05 -1.26 3.95
CA VAL A 22 -12.47 -2.38 3.19
C VAL A 22 -11.34 -1.80 2.34
N ALA A 23 -10.10 -2.08 2.76
CA ALA A 23 -8.91 -1.67 2.06
C ALA A 23 -8.90 -2.36 0.68
N ARG A 24 -9.32 -1.64 -0.36
CA ARG A 24 -9.45 -2.15 -1.73
C ARG A 24 -8.18 -2.84 -2.24
N GLY A 25 -7.01 -2.42 -1.75
CA GLY A 25 -5.72 -2.98 -2.12
C GLY A 25 -5.48 -4.43 -1.69
N ASP A 26 -6.13 -4.93 -0.64
CA ASP A 26 -5.93 -6.32 -0.18
C ASP A 26 -6.49 -7.33 -1.18
N ARG A 27 -7.71 -7.09 -1.71
CA ARG A 27 -8.34 -8.00 -2.67
C ARG A 27 -7.59 -8.09 -3.99
N ASP A 28 -7.09 -6.96 -4.49
CA ASP A 28 -6.32 -6.94 -5.74
C ASP A 28 -4.99 -7.68 -5.56
N GLN A 29 -4.39 -7.64 -4.37
CA GLN A 29 -3.17 -8.35 -4.05
C GLN A 29 -3.38 -9.87 -3.90
N ASP A 30 -4.52 -10.31 -3.34
CA ASP A 30 -4.86 -11.73 -3.25
C ASP A 30 -5.06 -12.36 -4.63
N GLN A 31 -5.80 -11.69 -5.52
CA GLN A 31 -5.98 -12.14 -6.92
C GLN A 31 -4.63 -12.27 -7.66
N LEU A 32 -3.69 -11.36 -7.37
CA LEU A 32 -2.35 -11.40 -7.93
C LEU A 32 -1.49 -12.54 -7.37
N ARG A 33 -1.65 -12.89 -6.08
CA ARG A 33 -1.00 -14.07 -5.49
C ARG A 33 -1.47 -15.33 -6.21
N ASP A 34 -2.77 -15.44 -6.47
CA ASP A 34 -3.33 -16.57 -7.21
C ASP A 34 -2.84 -16.61 -8.66
N ALA A 35 -2.85 -15.45 -9.35
CA ALA A 35 -2.31 -15.35 -10.71
C ALA A 35 -0.81 -15.70 -10.78
N ALA A 36 -0.03 -15.33 -9.75
CA ALA A 36 1.38 -15.71 -9.64
C ALA A 36 1.55 -17.20 -9.38
N ALA A 37 0.71 -17.81 -8.54
CA ALA A 37 0.69 -19.25 -8.30
C ALA A 37 0.36 -20.04 -9.57
N GLN A 38 -0.44 -19.45 -10.47
CA GLN A 38 -0.77 -20.00 -11.79
C GLN A 38 0.26 -19.65 -12.87
N GLY A 39 1.34 -18.94 -12.54
CA GLY A 39 2.42 -18.58 -13.47
C GLY A 39 2.07 -17.47 -14.48
N GLN A 40 0.96 -16.76 -14.29
CA GLN A 40 0.52 -15.68 -15.20
C GLN A 40 1.27 -14.36 -14.97
N VAL A 41 1.79 -14.16 -13.76
CA VAL A 41 2.57 -12.99 -13.35
C VAL A 41 3.75 -13.40 -12.49
N VAL A 42 4.77 -12.55 -12.40
CA VAL A 42 5.89 -12.77 -11.48
C VAL A 42 5.42 -12.52 -10.05
N PRO A 43 5.73 -13.41 -9.08
CA PRO A 43 5.38 -13.19 -7.69
C PRO A 43 5.90 -11.84 -7.17
N LEU A 44 5.04 -11.08 -6.51
CA LEU A 44 5.37 -9.74 -5.99
C LEU A 44 6.64 -9.73 -5.13
N GLY A 45 6.84 -10.74 -4.28
CA GLY A 45 8.05 -10.85 -3.46
C GLY A 45 9.33 -10.96 -4.30
N LYS A 46 9.27 -11.69 -5.42
CA LYS A 46 10.40 -11.80 -6.36
C LYS A 46 10.66 -10.47 -7.07
N LEU A 47 9.61 -9.77 -7.50
CA LEU A 47 9.74 -8.44 -8.09
C LEU A 47 10.42 -7.44 -7.14
N ILE A 48 10.00 -7.42 -5.88
CA ILE A 48 10.61 -6.57 -4.85
C ILE A 48 12.08 -6.92 -4.66
N ALA A 49 12.42 -8.20 -4.54
CA ALA A 49 13.81 -8.65 -4.40
C ALA A 49 14.67 -8.27 -5.62
N ASP A 50 14.16 -8.49 -6.82
CA ASP A 50 14.86 -8.19 -8.06
C ASP A 50 15.13 -6.68 -8.19
N VAL A 51 14.15 -5.82 -7.90
CA VAL A 51 14.35 -4.36 -7.92
C VAL A 51 15.33 -3.93 -6.85
N ARG A 52 15.20 -4.43 -5.61
CA ARG A 52 16.11 -4.11 -4.49
C ARG A 52 17.55 -4.54 -4.73
N SER A 53 17.81 -5.50 -5.62
CA SER A 53 19.18 -5.92 -5.94
C SER A 53 19.88 -4.99 -6.95
N ARG A 54 19.12 -4.15 -7.68
CA ARG A 54 19.64 -3.35 -8.79
C ARG A 54 20.05 -1.94 -8.31
N PRO A 55 21.20 -1.41 -8.74
CA PRO A 55 21.48 0.02 -8.63
C PRO A 55 20.46 0.85 -9.44
N PRO A 56 20.04 2.04 -8.98
CA PRO A 56 20.36 2.65 -7.69
C PRO A 56 19.46 2.19 -6.52
N TYR A 57 18.45 1.36 -6.78
CA TYR A 57 17.42 0.98 -5.80
C TYR A 57 17.94 0.15 -4.62
N ARG A 58 19.09 -0.52 -4.79
CA ARG A 58 19.75 -1.25 -3.70
C ARG A 58 20.17 -0.37 -2.52
N ASP A 59 20.40 0.91 -2.79
CA ASP A 59 20.81 1.91 -1.81
C ASP A 59 19.59 2.63 -1.21
N MET A 60 18.37 2.30 -1.69
CA MET A 60 17.11 2.89 -1.25
C MET A 60 16.34 1.94 -0.32
N THR A 61 15.49 2.50 0.56
CA THR A 61 14.66 1.71 1.48
C THR A 61 13.27 1.46 0.88
N TYR A 62 12.90 0.20 0.65
CA TYR A 62 11.53 -0.13 0.22
C TYR A 62 10.52 0.14 1.34
N LEU A 63 9.46 0.90 1.03
CA LEU A 63 8.47 1.37 2.01
C LEU A 63 7.26 0.44 2.17
N GLY A 64 7.14 -0.61 1.36
CA GLY A 64 5.96 -1.48 1.37
C GLY A 64 4.75 -0.86 0.67
N GLY A 65 3.59 -1.48 0.87
CA GLY A 65 2.31 -1.05 0.30
C GLY A 65 2.33 -0.88 -1.23
N PRO A 66 2.74 -1.90 -2.01
CA PRO A 66 2.79 -1.80 -3.45
C PRO A 66 1.38 -1.67 -4.01
N GLN A 67 1.22 -0.78 -4.99
CA GLN A 67 -0.06 -0.61 -5.68
C GLN A 67 -0.01 -1.35 -7.01
N PHE A 68 -1.11 -2.00 -7.38
CA PHE A 68 -1.22 -2.67 -8.66
C PHE A 68 -2.25 -1.98 -9.55
N ASP A 69 -1.82 -1.69 -10.78
CA ASP A 69 -2.70 -1.25 -11.85
C ASP A 69 -3.02 -2.47 -12.74
N GLN A 70 -4.23 -3.02 -12.59
CA GLN A 70 -4.68 -4.19 -13.34
C GLN A 70 -4.78 -3.92 -14.85
N GLN A 71 -5.15 -2.70 -15.26
CA GLN A 71 -5.33 -2.36 -16.67
C GLN A 71 -3.99 -2.33 -17.40
N ARG A 72 -2.95 -1.83 -16.72
CA ARG A 72 -1.61 -1.69 -17.29
C ARG A 72 -0.69 -2.85 -16.95
N MET A 73 -1.09 -3.73 -16.03
CA MET A 73 -0.27 -4.80 -15.47
C MET A 73 1.03 -4.27 -14.85
N ILE A 74 0.94 -3.17 -14.09
CA ILE A 74 2.10 -2.50 -13.49
C ILE A 74 1.98 -2.47 -11.98
N TYR A 75 3.07 -2.83 -11.29
CA TYR A 75 3.26 -2.52 -9.88
C TYR A 75 3.94 -1.16 -9.70
N ALA A 76 3.43 -0.36 -8.78
CA ALA A 76 4.08 0.82 -8.26
C ALA A 76 4.71 0.48 -6.89
N LEU A 77 6.04 0.35 -6.88
CA LEU A 77 6.84 0.06 -5.69
C LEU A 77 7.40 1.36 -5.13
N LYS A 78 7.23 1.60 -3.83
CA LYS A 78 7.68 2.84 -3.19
C LYS A 78 9.01 2.63 -2.48
N PHE A 79 9.96 3.51 -2.74
CA PHE A 79 11.27 3.52 -2.15
C PHE A 79 11.55 4.87 -1.49
N MET A 80 12.41 4.88 -0.48
CA MET A 80 12.95 6.06 0.15
C MET A 80 14.40 6.21 -0.28
N ASP A 81 14.70 7.32 -0.96
CA ASP A 81 16.03 7.76 -1.34
C ASP A 81 16.38 8.99 -0.51
N GLY A 82 17.13 8.79 0.58
CA GLY A 82 17.33 9.84 1.59
C GLY A 82 16.00 10.31 2.18
N SER A 83 15.59 11.54 1.84
CA SER A 83 14.32 12.15 2.26
C SER A 83 13.23 12.17 1.17
N GLN A 84 13.51 11.59 -0.01
CA GLN A 84 12.61 11.61 -1.16
C GLN A 84 11.96 10.25 -1.43
N VAL A 85 10.64 10.23 -1.63
CA VAL A 85 9.93 9.02 -2.03
C VAL A 85 10.07 8.83 -3.54
N VAL A 86 10.68 7.73 -3.96
CA VAL A 86 10.75 7.34 -5.38
C VAL A 86 9.76 6.20 -5.64
N VAL A 87 8.84 6.41 -6.57
CA VAL A 87 7.91 5.39 -7.06
C VAL A 87 8.53 4.72 -8.29
N VAL A 88 8.74 3.41 -8.23
CA VAL A 88 9.28 2.60 -9.31
C VAL A 88 8.14 1.79 -9.93
N TYR A 89 7.97 1.92 -11.24
CA TYR A 89 6.95 1.19 -12.00
C TYR A 89 7.56 -0.06 -12.61
N VAL A 90 6.97 -1.22 -12.32
CA VAL A 90 7.47 -2.54 -12.74
C VAL A 90 6.37 -3.29 -13.45
N ASP A 91 6.68 -3.83 -14.63
CA ASP A 91 5.79 -4.73 -15.36
C ASP A 91 5.60 -6.03 -14.58
N ALA A 92 4.35 -6.39 -14.26
CA ALA A 92 4.03 -7.52 -13.40
C ALA A 92 4.27 -8.88 -14.07
N ARG A 93 4.33 -8.94 -15.41
CA ARG A 93 4.51 -10.18 -16.17
C ARG A 93 5.97 -10.53 -16.35
N THR A 94 6.83 -9.52 -16.44
CA THR A 94 8.25 -9.67 -16.81
C THR A 94 9.23 -9.24 -15.72
N GLY A 95 8.79 -8.40 -14.78
CA GLY A 95 9.66 -7.76 -13.80
C GLY A 95 10.57 -6.67 -14.37
N ARG A 96 10.29 -6.22 -15.59
CA ARG A 96 11.02 -5.11 -16.20
C ARG A 96 10.58 -3.78 -15.57
N ILE A 97 11.55 -2.94 -15.21
CA ILE A 97 11.27 -1.57 -14.77
C ILE A 97 10.87 -0.76 -16.00
N VAL A 98 9.68 -0.16 -15.97
CA VAL A 98 9.11 0.60 -17.09
C VAL A 98 9.15 2.11 -16.85
N GLY A 99 9.46 2.54 -15.63
CA GLY A 99 9.65 3.95 -15.30
C GLY A 99 9.89 4.17 -13.82
N ARG A 100 10.16 5.42 -13.46
CA ARG A 100 10.23 5.88 -12.07
C ARG A 100 9.79 7.33 -11.95
N LYS A 101 9.33 7.73 -10.76
CA LYS A 101 8.95 9.11 -10.45
C LYS A 101 9.40 9.47 -9.03
N PRO A 102 10.05 10.63 -8.82
CA PRO A 102 10.39 11.16 -7.50
C PRO A 102 9.18 11.76 -6.76
#